data_AF-F0R9M6-F1
#
_entry.id   AF-F0R9M6-F1
#
_cell.length_a   1.000
_cell.length_b   1.000
_cell.length_c   1.000
_cell.angle_alpha   90.00
_cell.angle_beta   90.00
_cell.angle_gamma   90.00
#
_symmetry.space_group_name_H-M   'P 1'
#
loop_
_entity.id
_entity.type
_entity.pdbx_description
1 polymer ?
#
loop_
_entity_poly.entity_id
_entity_poly.type
_entity_poly.pdbx_seq_one_letter_code
_entity_poly.pdbx_strand_id
1 'polypeptide(L)'
;MKLKLYHKIIPILTIPVFGIFVVFYGYQFLSTMSDSNGLWGNMYSYYDLSKTQFAIYKLIVTLILIGLIFSQSIFLVIKNIKKLNKTFVIMAVLIGFWIIAEIYMQTKFIGKG
;
A
#
# COMPACT_ATOMS: atom_id res chain seq x y z
N MET A 1 21.38 -11.07 21.02
CA MET A 1 20.05 -11.68 20.75
C MET A 1 20.02 -12.07 19.27
N LYS A 2 19.71 -13.33 18.92
CA LYS A 2 19.84 -13.86 17.55
C LYS A 2 18.53 -13.61 16.78
N LEU A 3 18.63 -13.23 15.50
CA LEU A 3 17.46 -13.05 14.63
C LEU A 3 16.81 -14.42 14.36
N LYS A 4 15.56 -14.58 14.78
CA LYS A 4 14.71 -15.72 14.38
C LYS A 4 14.45 -15.70 12.87
N LEU A 5 14.18 -16.87 12.31
CA LEU A 5 14.02 -17.07 10.87
C LEU A 5 12.94 -16.17 10.26
N TYR A 6 11.80 -16.01 10.96
CA TYR A 6 10.69 -15.17 10.49
C TYR A 6 11.07 -13.69 10.36
N HIS A 7 12.04 -13.19 11.14
CA HIS A 7 12.53 -11.81 10.99
C HIS A 7 13.22 -11.55 9.65
N LYS A 8 13.67 -12.60 8.95
CA LYS A 8 14.26 -12.52 7.61
C LYS A 8 13.23 -12.83 6.52
N ILE A 9 12.43 -13.88 6.71
CA ILE A 9 11.48 -14.33 5.70
C ILE A 9 10.36 -13.31 5.49
N ILE A 10 9.82 -12.73 6.57
CA ILE A 10 8.69 -11.79 6.46
C ILE A 10 9.04 -10.61 5.52
N PRO A 11 10.12 -9.83 5.76
CA PRO A 11 10.50 -8.75 4.84
C PRO A 11 10.75 -9.21 3.41
N ILE A 12 11.41 -10.36 3.22
CA ILE A 12 11.72 -10.89 1.88
C ILE A 12 10.44 -11.18 1.09
N LEU A 13 9.37 -11.64 1.75
CA LEU A 13 8.09 -11.88 1.10
C LEU A 13 7.24 -10.61 0.97
N THR A 14 7.23 -9.74 1.98
CA THR A 14 6.35 -8.57 1.99
C THR A 14 6.85 -7.43 1.11
N ILE A 15 8.17 -7.23 0.98
CA ILE A 15 8.72 -6.15 0.14
C ILE A 15 8.30 -6.28 -1.33
N PRO A 16 8.43 -7.44 -2.01
CA PRO A 16 7.96 -7.60 -3.38
C PRO A 16 6.46 -7.38 -3.52
N VAL A 17 5.66 -7.91 -2.59
CA VAL A 17 4.20 -7.76 -2.61
C VAL A 17 3.83 -6.28 -2.49
N PHE A 18 4.38 -5.56 -1.53
CA PHE A 18 4.15 -4.12 -1.39
C PHE A 18 4.64 -3.35 -2.61
N GLY A 19 5.77 -3.74 -3.22
CA GLY A 19 6.30 -3.14 -4.44
C GLY A 19 5.31 -3.21 -5.60
N ILE A 20 4.66 -4.37 -5.80
CA ILE A 20 3.61 -4.53 -6.82
C ILE A 20 2.44 -3.57 -6.54
N PHE A 21 1.98 -3.50 -5.29
CA PHE A 21 0.89 -2.59 -4.91
C PHE A 21 1.27 -1.10 -5.04
N VAL A 22 2.52 -0.73 -4.76
CA VAL A 22 3.03 0.64 -4.98
C VAL A 22 2.92 1.02 -6.45
N VAL A 23 3.37 0.15 -7.35
CA VAL A 23 3.28 0.40 -8.79
C VAL A 23 1.82 0.50 -9.22
N PHE A 24 0.97 -0.42 -8.76
CA PHE A 24 -0.45 -0.45 -9.10
C PHE A 24 -1.21 0.81 -8.62
N TYR A 25 -1.09 1.18 -7.35
CA TYR A 25 -1.79 2.34 -6.80
C TYR A 25 -1.15 3.67 -7.23
N GLY A 26 0.17 3.72 -7.37
CA GLY A 26 0.87 4.88 -7.91
C GLY A 26 0.47 5.15 -9.36
N TYR A 27 0.34 4.10 -10.17
CA TYR A 27 -0.16 4.23 -11.53
C TYR A 27 -1.61 4.72 -11.57
N GLN A 28 -2.51 4.22 -10.70
CA GLN A 28 -3.89 4.72 -10.60
C GLN A 28 -3.94 6.21 -10.22
N PHE A 29 -3.08 6.66 -9.30
CA PHE A 29 -2.97 8.07 -8.96
C PHE A 29 -2.57 8.91 -10.18
N LEU A 30 -1.49 8.51 -10.86
CA LEU A 30 -0.99 9.22 -12.04
C LEU A 30 -2.02 9.25 -13.17
N SER A 31 -2.64 8.12 -13.50
CA SER A 31 -3.64 8.05 -14.56
C SER A 31 -4.87 8.89 -14.25
N THR A 32 -5.31 8.86 -12.98
CA THR A 32 -6.42 9.71 -12.52
C THR A 32 -6.06 11.18 -12.67
N MET A 33 -4.90 11.63 -12.18
CA MET A 33 -4.53 13.06 -12.26
C MET A 33 -4.32 13.54 -13.69
N SER A 34 -3.75 12.70 -14.56
CA SER A 34 -3.46 13.03 -15.96
C SER A 34 -4.64 12.84 -16.92
N ASP A 35 -5.84 12.46 -16.44
CA ASP A 35 -7.00 12.09 -17.27
C ASP A 35 -6.67 11.04 -18.34
N SER A 36 -5.64 10.22 -18.10
CA SER A 36 -5.27 9.16 -19.01
C SER A 36 -6.01 7.88 -18.66
N ASN A 37 -6.42 7.15 -19.70
CA ASN A 37 -6.97 5.81 -19.50
C ASN A 37 -5.86 4.92 -18.94
N GLY A 38 -6.08 4.38 -17.74
CA GLY A 38 -5.19 3.40 -17.16
C GLY A 38 -5.30 2.04 -17.85
N LEU A 39 -4.52 1.06 -17.38
CA LEU A 39 -4.55 -0.34 -17.82
C LEU A 39 -5.95 -0.99 -17.79
N TRP A 40 -6.84 -0.49 -16.95
CA TRP A 40 -8.24 -0.93 -16.84
C TRP A 40 -9.24 0.20 -17.08
N GLY A 41 -8.84 1.17 -17.90
CA GLY A 41 -9.59 2.40 -18.12
C GLY A 41 -9.53 3.33 -16.92
N ASN A 42 -10.51 4.22 -16.85
CA ASN A 42 -10.55 5.26 -15.84
C ASN A 42 -11.11 4.73 -14.51
N MET A 43 -10.25 4.23 -13.62
CA MET A 43 -10.72 3.58 -12.40
C MET A 43 -11.57 4.46 -11.47
N TYR A 44 -11.41 5.80 -11.48
CA TYR A 44 -12.24 6.64 -10.62
C TYR A 44 -13.71 6.63 -11.03
N SER A 45 -14.03 6.40 -12.31
CA SER A 45 -15.42 6.44 -12.80
C SER A 45 -16.31 5.34 -12.23
N TYR A 46 -15.69 4.31 -11.65
CA TYR A 46 -16.39 3.21 -10.99
C TYR A 46 -16.71 3.48 -9.52
N TYR A 47 -16.32 4.63 -8.98
CA TYR A 47 -16.55 5.00 -7.57
C TYR A 47 -17.37 6.29 -7.46
N ASP A 48 -18.23 6.35 -6.45
CA ASP A 48 -18.97 7.56 -6.05
C ASP A 48 -18.08 8.50 -5.22
N LEU A 49 -17.02 8.99 -5.88
CA LEU A 49 -16.01 9.88 -5.29
C LEU A 49 -15.60 10.93 -6.32
N SER A 50 -15.18 12.10 -5.83
CA SER A 50 -14.56 13.07 -6.73
C SER A 50 -13.21 12.54 -7.21
N LYS A 51 -12.82 12.93 -8.43
CA LYS A 51 -11.52 12.60 -9.03
C LYS A 51 -10.36 12.86 -8.08
N THR A 52 -10.37 14.01 -7.41
CA THR A 52 -9.34 14.42 -6.45
C THR A 52 -9.35 13.56 -5.19
N GLN A 53 -10.52 13.20 -4.65
CA GLN A 53 -10.62 12.31 -3.50
C GLN A 53 -10.06 10.92 -3.80
N PHE A 54 -10.41 10.36 -4.96
CA PHE A 54 -9.88 9.06 -5.40
C PHE A 54 -8.35 9.13 -5.59
N ALA A 55 -7.85 10.16 -6.27
CA ALA A 55 -6.42 10.35 -6.49
C ALA A 55 -5.65 10.47 -5.17
N ILE A 56 -6.08 11.34 -4.26
CA ILE A 56 -5.43 11.54 -2.96
C ILE A 56 -5.43 10.24 -2.16
N TYR A 57 -6.55 9.49 -2.14
CA TYR A 57 -6.62 8.20 -1.48
C TYR A 57 -5.55 7.23 -2.02
N LYS A 58 -5.46 7.07 -3.35
CA LYS A 58 -4.46 6.19 -3.97
C LYS A 58 -3.02 6.65 -3.72
N LEU A 59 -2.77 7.95 -3.69
CA LEU A 59 -1.47 8.52 -3.32
C LEU A 59 -1.09 8.18 -1.88
N ILE A 60 -2.01 8.40 -0.92
CA ILE A 60 -1.78 8.10 0.51
C ILE A 60 -1.43 6.63 0.70
N VAL A 61 -2.20 5.71 0.09
CA VAL A 61 -1.93 4.27 0.14
C VAL A 61 -0.54 3.96 -0.43
N THR A 62 -0.20 4.55 -1.57
CA THR A 62 1.12 4.38 -2.20
C THR A 62 2.27 4.82 -1.28
N LEU A 63 2.14 5.99 -0.66
CA LEU A 63 3.16 6.53 0.27
C LEU A 63 3.32 5.65 1.52
N ILE A 64 2.22 5.13 2.07
CA ILE A 64 2.26 4.20 3.21
C ILE A 64 3.03 2.93 2.83
N LEU A 65 2.75 2.35 1.66
CA LEU A 65 3.44 1.15 1.20
C LEU A 65 4.95 1.40 0.96
N ILE A 66 5.32 2.54 0.37
CA ILE A 66 6.73 2.94 0.21
C ILE A 66 7.40 3.07 1.58
N GLY A 67 6.74 3.72 2.54
CA GLY A 67 7.26 3.86 3.91
C GLY A 67 7.48 2.50 4.60
N LEU A 68 6.57 1.55 4.40
CA LEU A 68 6.69 0.18 4.90
C LEU A 68 7.87 -0.57 4.27
N ILE A 69 8.02 -0.49 2.94
CA ILE A 69 9.16 -1.08 2.22
C ILE A 69 10.47 -0.49 2.75
N PHE A 70 10.57 0.83 2.86
CA PHE A 70 11.79 1.50 3.31
C PHE A 70 12.16 1.11 4.74
N SER A 71 11.17 1.04 5.64
CA SER A 71 11.37 0.60 7.03
C SER A 71 11.89 -0.83 7.11
N GLN A 72 11.34 -1.75 6.30
CA GLN A 72 11.78 -3.14 6.24
C GLN A 72 13.18 -3.30 5.64
N SER A 73 13.48 -2.54 4.58
CA SER A 73 14.80 -2.52 3.92
C SER A 73 15.90 -2.02 4.85
N ILE A 74 15.70 -0.87 5.52
CA ILE A 74 16.64 -0.35 6.53
C ILE A 74 16.86 -1.39 7.63
N PHE A 75 15.78 -2.04 8.05
CA PHE A 75 15.87 -3.06 9.09
C PHE A 75 16.74 -4.26 8.66
N LEU A 76 16.59 -4.77 7.42
CA LEU A 76 17.39 -5.89 6.91
C LEU A 76 18.91 -5.58 6.97
N VAL A 77 19.26 -4.30 6.83
CA VAL A 77 20.64 -3.81 6.97
C VAL A 77 21.07 -3.71 8.44
N ILE A 78 20.26 -3.10 9.32
CA ILE A 78 20.65 -2.76 10.70
C ILE A 78 20.52 -3.94 11.70
N LYS A 79 19.66 -4.94 11.43
CA LYS A 79 19.52 -6.18 12.24
C LYS A 79 19.13 -5.98 13.72
N ASN A 80 18.44 -4.88 14.09
CA ASN A 80 18.00 -4.62 15.47
C ASN A 80 16.63 -5.26 15.81
N ILE A 81 16.62 -6.24 16.72
CA ILE A 81 15.44 -7.08 17.03
C ILE A 81 14.32 -6.33 17.78
N LYS A 82 14.64 -5.45 18.75
CA LYS A 82 13.59 -4.73 19.51
C LYS A 82 12.80 -3.78 18.60
N LYS A 83 13.51 -3.09 17.71
CA LYS A 83 12.89 -2.21 16.70
C LYS A 83 12.03 -3.00 15.72
N LEU A 84 12.45 -4.22 15.36
CA LEU A 84 11.71 -5.06 14.42
C LEU A 84 10.32 -5.47 14.93
N ASN A 85 10.21 -5.98 16.16
CA ASN A 85 8.89 -6.37 16.68
C ASN A 85 7.92 -5.18 16.66
N LYS A 86 8.42 -3.97 16.97
CA LYS A 86 7.65 -2.73 16.87
C LYS A 86 7.25 -2.43 15.43
N THR A 87 8.17 -2.53 14.46
CA THR A 87 7.88 -2.34 13.03
C THR A 87 6.83 -3.32 12.53
N PHE A 88 6.88 -4.60 12.93
CA PHE A 88 5.89 -5.59 12.55
C PHE A 88 4.51 -5.32 13.14
N VAL A 89 4.43 -4.87 14.39
CA VAL A 89 3.15 -4.46 15.00
C VAL A 89 2.57 -3.25 14.26
N ILE A 90 3.38 -2.21 14.02
CA ILE A 90 2.94 -1.02 13.27
C ILE A 90 2.47 -1.41 11.86
N MET A 91 3.22 -2.29 11.19
CA MET A 91 2.84 -2.81 9.88
C MET A 91 1.50 -3.53 9.92
N ALA A 92 1.30 -4.44 10.89
CA ALA A 92 0.04 -5.17 11.01
C ALA A 92 -1.14 -4.21 11.24
N VAL A 93 -0.96 -3.17 12.06
CA VAL A 93 -1.96 -2.13 12.28
C VAL A 93 -2.25 -1.35 10.99
N LEU A 94 -1.22 -0.91 10.26
CA LEU A 94 -1.39 -0.17 9.01
C LEU A 94 -2.06 -1.01 7.92
N ILE A 95 -1.72 -2.30 7.80
CA ILE A 95 -2.40 -3.23 6.89
C ILE A 95 -3.87 -3.37 7.28
N GLY A 96 -4.17 -3.52 8.57
CA GLY A 96 -5.55 -3.57 9.06
C GLY A 96 -6.35 -2.33 8.68
N PHE A 97 -5.80 -1.13 8.90
CA PHE A 97 -6.42 0.12 8.48
C PHE A 97 -6.60 0.20 6.96
N TRP A 98 -5.61 -0.22 6.19
CA TRP A 98 -5.70 -0.24 4.73
C TRP A 98 -6.80 -1.18 4.23
N ILE A 99 -6.92 -2.38 4.80
CA ILE A 99 -8.01 -3.32 4.47
C ILE A 99 -9.37 -2.71 4.78
N ILE A 100 -9.55 -2.09 5.96
CA ILE A 100 -10.81 -1.42 6.33
C ILE A 100 -11.12 -0.29 5.33
N ALA A 101 -10.11 0.49 4.93
CA ALA A 101 -10.29 1.57 3.98
C ALA A 101 -10.64 1.05 2.57
N GLU A 102 -10.04 -0.04 2.10
CA GLU A 102 -10.41 -0.68 0.84
C GLU A 102 -11.83 -1.27 0.89
N ILE A 103 -12.25 -1.87 2.01
CA ILE A 103 -13.64 -2.32 2.21
C ILE A 103 -14.60 -1.12 2.13
N TYR A 104 -14.26 -0.01 2.79
CA TYR A 104 -15.06 1.22 2.69
C TYR A 104 -15.12 1.74 1.25
N MET A 105 -14.01 1.75 0.52
CA MET A 105 -13.98 2.13 -0.89
C MET A 105 -14.88 1.24 -1.74
N GLN A 106 -14.93 -0.07 -1.47
CA GLN A 106 -15.84 -0.99 -2.15
C GLN A 106 -17.31 -0.66 -1.88
N THR A 107 -17.68 -0.13 -0.71
CA THR A 107 -19.07 0.33 -0.49
C THR A 107 -19.45 1.54 -1.34
N LYS A 108 -18.45 2.29 -1.84
CA LYS A 108 -18.61 3.43 -2.75
C LYS A 108 -18.52 3.01 -4.22
N PHE A 109 -18.37 1.73 -4.52
CA PHE A 109 -18.32 1.24 -5.88
C PHE A 109 -19.72 1.30 -6.53
N ILE A 110 -19.82 2.00 -7.65
CA ILE A 110 -21.06 2.19 -8.41
C ILE A 110 -21.10 1.38 -9.70
N GLY A 111 -20.04 0.63 -10.03
CA GLY A 111 -20.07 -0.40 -11.07
C GLY A 111 -20.47 0.08 -12.46
N LYS A 112 -20.11 1.31 -12.86
CA LYS A 112 -20.40 1.82 -14.20
C LYS A 112 -19.50 1.14 -15.24
N GLY A 113 -19.97 0.00 -15.75
CA GLY A 113 -19.58 -0.62 -17.02
C GLY A 113 -20.76 -0.57 -17.98
#